data_AF-A0A1D2WE36-F1
#
_entry.id   AF-A0A1D2WE36-F1
#
_cell.length_a   1.000
_cell.length_b   1.000
_cell.length_c   1.000
_cell.angle_alpha   90.00
_cell.angle_beta   90.00
_cell.angle_gamma   90.00
#
_symmetry.space_group_name_H-M   'P 1'
#
loop_
_entity.id
_entity.type
_entity.pdbx_description
1 polymer ?
#
loop_
_entity_poly.entity_id
_entity_poly.type
_entity_poly.pdbx_seq_one_letter_code
_entity_poly.pdbx_strand_id
1 'polypeptide(L)'
;MELTKIKGIGDKLAKKIVDSFGSEADLQTAISNFEVDKLSEIDGVSQAKAIEIINEALGNPREEFLKTEQVIQIYDDIIARILKYASTKYGKNRVLLISPTNDTGKIQENLDFVMNAKETVSKLPVNEISNLLKKVNPSGKNKPKYDPSRAILVESKEDYNRLMDLDLHKYSTIITAEELETLDDYEFVVYIFSTGQVDLDDAYNIAMVTGDSLDYEIVPETILSYYHTNYELLCNVLEIKNILGRKSAIGEVIEILDSLESAKVDESIFDASVEDAKKKADEKLAESIKQVDLKGDEVLALMNEGMPAKIQSIFDEVIKEAKDEIKDKTGCSFDPFIQKYPIEIDEQELERVKKQEIARQHINTFDKKVKAASRLSTLKEGIEAEIQEILEFDYEFALGCFAYYYNLNAPQIGDEFNFKGGIHLNLALENEINIQKIDYFLKTPENVALLTGANSGGKTTLLETLAQISIMAQMGLPVCAEEATVKLVDEVYFFSKKRSLDAGAFESFLNTFMPVVITDTHKLVLLDELEAITELEAAVKIIASFIDLIKDSNSYAVIVTHMAHEIMKYIEVRVDGIEAKGLDDNYNLIVDRTPRMNYLAKSTPELILRMIYQKSDGKMKDIYGQILEKF
;
A
#
# COMPACT_ATOMS: atom_id res chain seq x y z
N MET A 1 -21.42 19.92 0.98
CA MET A 1 -21.85 18.72 0.22
C MET A 1 -23.02 18.11 0.97
N GLU A 2 -24.16 17.84 0.33
CA GLU A 2 -25.27 17.14 0.99
C GLU A 2 -25.07 15.62 0.86
N LEU A 3 -24.46 15.00 1.88
CA LEU A 3 -24.21 13.54 1.92
C LEU A 3 -25.50 12.71 1.73
N THR A 4 -26.65 13.25 2.13
CA THR A 4 -27.97 12.59 2.04
C THR A 4 -28.49 12.42 0.62
N LYS A 5 -27.88 13.10 -0.37
CA LYS A 5 -28.18 12.88 -1.79
C LYS A 5 -27.54 11.60 -2.32
N ILE A 6 -26.52 11.06 -1.65
CA ILE A 6 -25.88 9.82 -2.04
C ILE A 6 -26.77 8.65 -1.64
N LYS A 7 -27.04 7.78 -2.61
CA LYS A 7 -27.91 6.63 -2.42
C LYS A 7 -27.42 5.74 -1.27
N GLY A 8 -28.30 5.45 -0.32
CA GLY A 8 -28.00 4.62 0.85
C GLY A 8 -27.38 5.37 2.03
N ILE A 9 -27.21 6.69 1.96
CA ILE A 9 -26.83 7.53 3.11
C ILE A 9 -28.06 8.26 3.62
N GLY A 10 -28.62 7.78 4.73
CA GLY A 10 -29.67 8.50 5.46
C GLY A 10 -29.10 9.52 6.43
N ASP A 11 -29.96 10.41 6.95
CA ASP A 11 -29.58 11.51 7.87
C ASP A 11 -28.73 11.04 9.07
N LYS A 12 -29.05 9.87 9.63
CA LYS A 12 -28.30 9.29 10.76
C LYS A 12 -26.84 8.97 10.40
N LEU A 13 -26.63 8.37 9.22
CA LEU A 13 -25.29 8.00 8.76
C LEU A 13 -24.51 9.24 8.34
N ALA A 14 -25.16 10.18 7.63
CA ALA A 14 -24.56 11.47 7.27
C ALA A 14 -24.04 12.22 8.51
N LYS A 15 -24.86 12.31 9.56
CA LYS A 15 -24.46 12.94 10.82
C LYS A 15 -23.29 12.19 11.48
N LYS A 16 -23.36 10.86 11.55
CA LYS A 16 -22.27 10.04 12.12
C LYS A 16 -20.95 10.25 11.39
N ILE A 17 -20.98 10.42 10.06
CA ILE A 17 -19.79 10.69 9.25
C ILE A 17 -19.18 12.03 9.66
N VAL A 18 -19.96 13.11 9.67
CA VAL A 18 -19.48 14.45 10.05
C VAL A 18 -18.97 14.47 11.49
N ASP A 19 -19.71 13.87 12.43
CA ASP A 19 -19.33 13.80 13.84
C ASP A 19 -17.99 13.06 14.04
N SER A 20 -17.68 12.05 13.21
CA SER A 20 -16.43 11.28 13.30
C SER A 20 -15.19 12.07 12.87
N PHE A 21 -15.36 13.06 11.99
CA PHE A 21 -14.29 13.97 11.56
C PHE A 21 -14.22 15.25 12.41
N GLY A 22 -15.19 15.49 13.29
CA GLY A 22 -15.28 16.69 14.14
C GLY A 22 -15.98 17.87 13.46
N SER A 23 -15.73 18.11 12.17
CA SER A 23 -16.41 19.15 11.40
C SER A 23 -16.60 18.80 9.92
N GLU A 24 -17.52 19.50 9.23
CA GLU A 24 -17.66 19.38 7.77
C GLU A 24 -16.40 19.83 7.01
N ALA A 25 -15.63 20.78 7.56
CA ALA A 25 -14.39 21.23 6.94
C ALA A 25 -13.31 20.15 7.00
N ASP A 26 -13.22 19.43 8.11
CA ASP A 26 -12.29 18.30 8.28
C ASP A 26 -12.67 17.14 7.35
N LEU A 27 -13.96 16.86 7.19
CA LEU A 27 -14.46 15.90 6.21
C LEU A 27 -14.11 16.32 4.77
N GLN A 28 -14.29 17.59 4.40
CA GLN A 28 -13.91 18.09 3.07
C GLN A 28 -12.40 17.98 2.84
N THR A 29 -11.60 18.22 3.87
CA THR A 29 -10.14 18.05 3.82
C THR A 29 -9.78 16.59 3.58
N ALA A 30 -10.40 15.66 4.32
CA ALA A 30 -10.20 14.22 4.14
C ALA A 30 -10.60 13.74 2.74
N ILE A 31 -11.73 14.24 2.20
CA ILE A 31 -12.17 13.95 0.84
C ILE A 31 -11.17 14.49 -0.20
N SER A 32 -10.70 15.72 -0.03
CA SER A 32 -9.72 16.35 -0.93
C SER A 32 -8.37 15.63 -0.90
N ASN A 33 -8.00 15.07 0.26
CA ASN A 33 -6.81 14.25 0.45
C ASN A 33 -7.04 12.77 0.07
N PHE A 34 -8.21 12.42 -0.44
CA PHE A 34 -8.56 11.06 -0.88
C PHE A 34 -8.43 9.99 0.22
N GLU A 35 -8.74 10.35 1.46
CA GLU A 35 -8.57 9.51 2.65
C GLU A 35 -9.70 8.47 2.78
N VAL A 36 -9.77 7.53 1.84
CA VAL A 36 -10.73 6.41 1.82
C VAL A 36 -10.69 5.62 3.14
N ASP A 37 -9.49 5.44 3.70
CA ASP A 37 -9.28 4.64 4.91
C ASP A 37 -9.99 5.24 6.12
N LYS A 38 -9.84 6.56 6.36
CA LYS A 38 -10.51 7.25 7.47
C LYS A 38 -12.04 7.17 7.35
N LEU A 39 -12.57 7.26 6.13
CA LEU A 39 -14.01 7.09 5.89
C LEU A 39 -14.46 5.65 6.14
N SER A 40 -13.67 4.65 5.75
CA SER A 40 -14.02 3.23 5.90
C SER A 40 -13.91 2.70 7.34
N GLU A 41 -13.22 3.40 8.22
CA GLU A 41 -13.16 3.10 9.66
C GLU A 41 -14.48 3.46 10.39
N ILE A 42 -15.32 4.29 9.77
CA ILE A 42 -16.60 4.69 10.33
C ILE A 42 -17.58 3.53 10.22
N ASP A 43 -18.05 3.06 11.37
CA ASP A 43 -19.01 1.96 11.45
C ASP A 43 -20.27 2.26 10.63
N GLY A 44 -20.59 1.36 9.68
CA GLY A 44 -21.67 1.52 8.69
C GLY A 44 -21.21 2.05 7.32
N VAL A 45 -19.94 2.42 7.16
CA VAL A 45 -19.36 2.86 5.88
C VAL A 45 -18.40 1.78 5.37
N SER A 46 -18.81 1.05 4.33
CA SER A 46 -17.90 0.13 3.65
C SER A 46 -16.88 0.89 2.78
N GLN A 47 -15.77 0.25 2.41
CA GLN A 47 -14.79 0.84 1.49
C GLN A 47 -15.44 1.28 0.16
N ALA A 48 -16.33 0.45 -0.40
CA ALA A 48 -17.07 0.79 -1.62
C ALA A 48 -17.94 2.04 -1.42
N LYS A 49 -18.59 2.18 -0.25
CA LYS A 49 -19.37 3.36 0.08
C LYS A 49 -18.50 4.59 0.30
N ALA A 50 -17.31 4.45 0.90
CA ALA A 50 -16.35 5.54 1.04
C ALA A 50 -15.86 6.07 -0.32
N ILE A 51 -15.56 5.17 -1.26
CA ILE A 51 -15.20 5.52 -2.64
C ILE A 51 -16.34 6.25 -3.35
N GLU A 52 -17.57 5.78 -3.20
CA GLU A 52 -18.76 6.44 -3.75
C GLU A 52 -18.94 7.85 -3.17
N ILE A 53 -18.79 8.02 -1.85
CA ILE A 53 -18.86 9.33 -1.19
C ILE A 53 -17.82 10.29 -1.77
N ILE A 54 -16.55 9.85 -1.89
CA ILE A 54 -15.48 10.70 -2.41
C ILE A 54 -15.74 11.06 -3.88
N ASN A 55 -16.10 10.11 -4.74
CA ASN A 55 -16.35 10.38 -6.16
C ASN A 55 -17.53 11.34 -6.38
N GLU A 56 -18.61 11.16 -5.63
CA GLU A 56 -19.76 12.07 -5.63
C GLU A 56 -19.36 13.48 -5.17
N ALA A 57 -18.53 13.57 -4.12
CA ALA A 57 -18.02 14.85 -3.62
C ALA A 57 -17.15 15.59 -4.65
N LEU A 58 -16.39 14.84 -5.44
CA LEU A 58 -15.51 15.34 -6.50
C LEU A 58 -16.26 15.67 -7.80
N GLY A 59 -17.57 15.39 -7.85
CA GLY A 59 -18.41 15.67 -9.02
C GLY A 59 -18.24 14.67 -10.16
N ASN A 60 -17.84 13.43 -9.87
CA ASN A 60 -17.65 12.38 -10.88
C ASN A 60 -18.56 11.15 -10.60
N PRO A 61 -19.90 11.30 -10.66
CA PRO A 61 -20.82 10.19 -10.41
C PRO A 61 -20.75 9.14 -11.53
N ARG A 62 -20.33 7.92 -11.17
CA ARG A 62 -20.16 6.81 -12.14
C ARG A 62 -21.45 6.44 -12.87
N GLU A 63 -22.59 6.54 -12.19
CA GLU A 63 -23.92 6.18 -12.71
C GLU A 63 -24.41 7.13 -13.82
N GLU A 64 -23.81 8.33 -13.93
CA GLU A 64 -24.13 9.26 -15.01
C GLU A 64 -23.54 8.80 -16.34
N PHE A 65 -22.34 8.22 -16.33
CA PHE A 65 -21.64 7.79 -17.54
C PHE A 65 -21.83 6.31 -17.88
N LEU A 66 -21.74 5.40 -16.89
CA LEU A 66 -21.80 3.95 -17.10
C LEU A 66 -23.25 3.46 -17.00
N LYS A 67 -23.97 3.34 -18.13
CA LYS A 67 -25.44 3.12 -18.10
C LYS A 67 -25.90 1.67 -18.11
N THR A 68 -25.03 0.70 -18.42
CA THR A 68 -25.40 -0.72 -18.45
C THR A 68 -24.41 -1.58 -17.66
N GLU A 69 -24.88 -2.73 -17.18
CA GLU A 69 -24.05 -3.69 -16.42
C GLU A 69 -22.81 -4.13 -17.20
N GLN A 70 -22.93 -4.30 -18.52
CA GLN A 70 -21.80 -4.68 -19.37
C GLN A 70 -20.71 -3.59 -19.41
N VAL A 71 -21.10 -2.31 -19.43
CA VAL A 71 -20.15 -1.18 -19.41
C VAL A 71 -19.48 -1.09 -18.03
N ILE A 72 -20.24 -1.31 -16.95
CA ILE A 72 -19.70 -1.39 -15.58
C ILE A 72 -18.68 -2.52 -15.46
N GLN A 73 -18.97 -3.70 -16.03
CA GLN A 73 -18.03 -4.84 -16.04
C GLN A 73 -16.72 -4.50 -16.79
N ILE A 74 -16.79 -3.78 -17.91
CA ILE A 74 -15.61 -3.35 -18.65
C ILE A 74 -14.79 -2.34 -17.83
N TYR A 75 -15.46 -1.37 -17.20
CA TYR A 75 -14.83 -0.43 -16.29
C TYR A 75 -14.13 -1.15 -15.12
N ASP A 76 -14.82 -2.09 -14.47
CA ASP A 76 -14.28 -2.85 -13.35
C ASP A 76 -13.08 -3.72 -13.77
N ASP A 77 -13.10 -4.29 -14.98
CA ASP A 77 -11.96 -5.02 -15.53
C ASP A 77 -10.74 -4.10 -15.78
N ILE A 78 -10.95 -2.87 -16.29
CA ILE A 78 -9.88 -1.87 -16.43
C ILE A 78 -9.26 -1.55 -15.05
N ILE A 79 -10.09 -1.25 -14.05
CA ILE A 79 -9.63 -0.96 -12.69
C ILE A 79 -8.90 -2.16 -12.09
N ALA A 80 -9.43 -3.37 -12.25
CA ALA A 80 -8.81 -4.60 -11.75
C ALA A 80 -7.42 -4.85 -12.37
N ARG A 81 -7.21 -4.46 -13.63
CA ARG A 81 -5.88 -4.54 -14.28
C ARG A 81 -4.89 -3.57 -13.68
N ILE A 82 -5.30 -2.33 -13.42
CA ILE A 82 -4.43 -1.32 -12.79
C ILE A 82 -4.09 -1.75 -11.35
N LEU A 83 -5.07 -2.26 -10.60
CA LEU A 83 -4.88 -2.72 -9.22
C LEU A 83 -3.84 -3.84 -9.06
N LYS A 84 -3.51 -4.60 -10.11
CA LYS A 84 -2.43 -5.60 -10.07
C LYS A 84 -1.06 -4.98 -9.86
N TYR A 85 -0.88 -3.70 -10.19
CA TYR A 85 0.39 -2.98 -10.07
C TYR A 85 0.49 -2.10 -8.81
N ALA A 86 -0.64 -1.75 -8.20
CA ALA A 86 -0.66 -1.00 -6.94
C ALA A 86 -0.37 -1.91 -5.74
N SER A 87 0.65 -1.56 -4.94
CA SER A 87 1.15 -2.42 -3.87
C SER A 87 0.65 -2.01 -2.49
N THR A 88 0.57 -0.71 -2.24
CA THR A 88 0.16 -0.11 -0.96
C THR A 88 -1.36 0.02 -0.85
N LYS A 89 -1.88 0.16 0.37
CA LYS A 89 -3.30 0.44 0.58
C LYS A 89 -3.70 1.79 -0.03
N TYR A 90 -2.84 2.80 0.14
CA TYR A 90 -3.03 4.14 -0.42
C TYR A 90 -3.13 4.10 -1.96
N GLY A 91 -2.14 3.50 -2.64
CA GLY A 91 -2.14 3.40 -4.10
C GLY A 91 -3.37 2.66 -4.64
N LYS A 92 -3.80 1.57 -3.99
CA LYS A 92 -5.02 0.84 -4.36
C LYS A 92 -6.28 1.71 -4.21
N ASN A 93 -6.41 2.43 -3.11
CA ASN A 93 -7.51 3.35 -2.87
C ASN A 93 -7.54 4.47 -3.92
N ARG A 94 -6.38 5.02 -4.29
CA ARG A 94 -6.27 6.03 -5.34
C ARG A 94 -6.71 5.49 -6.72
N VAL A 95 -6.30 4.27 -7.08
CA VAL A 95 -6.77 3.61 -8.31
C VAL A 95 -8.29 3.43 -8.30
N LEU A 96 -8.86 3.03 -7.16
CA LEU A 96 -10.30 2.86 -7.01
C LEU A 96 -11.11 4.16 -7.09
N LEU A 97 -10.46 5.33 -7.03
CA LEU A 97 -11.11 6.64 -7.17
C LEU A 97 -11.08 7.18 -8.60
N ILE A 98 -10.34 6.54 -9.52
CA ILE A 98 -10.37 6.93 -10.92
C ILE A 98 -11.80 6.81 -11.42
N SER A 99 -12.27 7.82 -12.14
CA SER A 99 -13.64 7.90 -12.64
C SER A 99 -13.67 8.66 -13.96
N PRO A 100 -14.58 8.31 -14.89
CA PRO A 100 -14.79 9.08 -16.11
C PRO A 100 -15.26 10.51 -15.80
N THR A 101 -14.84 11.47 -16.61
CA THR A 101 -15.28 12.87 -16.53
C THR A 101 -15.49 13.46 -17.92
N ASN A 102 -16.18 14.59 -18.00
CA ASN A 102 -16.32 15.41 -19.21
C ASN A 102 -15.40 16.64 -19.19
N ASP A 103 -14.65 16.84 -18.10
CA ASP A 103 -13.68 17.93 -17.97
C ASP A 103 -12.41 17.61 -18.77
N THR A 104 -12.34 18.17 -19.98
CA THR A 104 -11.18 18.03 -20.89
C THR A 104 -9.85 18.43 -20.25
N GLY A 105 -9.85 19.41 -19.33
CA GLY A 105 -8.64 19.84 -18.63
C GLY A 105 -8.13 18.75 -17.69
N LYS A 106 -9.01 18.18 -16.87
CA LYS A 106 -8.66 17.05 -15.98
C LYS A 106 -8.26 15.80 -16.75
N ILE A 107 -8.94 15.52 -17.86
CA ILE A 107 -8.58 14.39 -18.74
C ILE A 107 -7.15 14.55 -19.24
N GLN A 108 -6.80 15.73 -19.76
CA GLN A 108 -5.46 15.98 -20.29
C GLN A 108 -4.40 15.95 -19.18
N GLU A 109 -4.67 16.55 -18.02
CA GLU A 109 -3.77 16.53 -16.86
C GLU A 109 -3.47 15.10 -16.40
N ASN A 110 -4.51 14.27 -16.25
CA ASN A 110 -4.35 12.85 -15.90
C ASN A 110 -3.59 12.09 -16.99
N LEU A 111 -3.87 12.36 -18.26
CA LEU A 111 -3.23 11.68 -19.37
C LEU A 111 -1.73 11.99 -19.43
N ASP A 112 -1.36 13.25 -19.28
CA ASP A 112 0.03 13.69 -19.21
C ASP A 112 0.75 13.06 -18.01
N PHE A 113 0.09 13.03 -16.84
CA PHE A 113 0.58 12.37 -15.64
C PHE A 113 0.89 10.88 -15.89
N VAL A 114 -0.05 10.13 -16.48
CA VAL A 114 0.13 8.69 -16.74
C VAL A 114 1.20 8.44 -17.80
N MET A 115 1.28 9.27 -18.84
CA MET A 115 2.30 9.13 -19.89
C MET A 115 3.71 9.43 -19.38
N ASN A 116 3.86 10.43 -18.49
CA ASN A 116 5.12 10.68 -17.78
C ASN A 116 5.50 9.51 -16.87
N ALA A 117 4.52 8.94 -16.15
CA ALA A 117 4.73 7.75 -15.34
C ALA A 117 5.15 6.54 -16.18
N LYS A 118 4.55 6.34 -17.37
CA LYS A 118 4.93 5.30 -18.33
C LYS A 118 6.40 5.42 -18.74
N GLU A 119 6.84 6.63 -19.08
CA GLU A 119 8.23 6.88 -19.46
C GLU A 119 9.19 6.58 -18.29
N THR A 120 8.81 7.01 -17.08
CA THR A 120 9.59 6.77 -15.87
C THR A 120 9.73 5.27 -15.60
N VAL A 121 8.61 4.53 -15.57
CA VAL A 121 8.58 3.08 -15.33
C VAL A 121 9.41 2.30 -16.34
N SER A 122 9.49 2.74 -17.60
CA SER A 122 10.29 2.07 -18.64
C SER A 122 11.80 1.99 -18.30
N LYS A 123 12.28 2.81 -17.36
CA LYS A 123 13.69 2.91 -16.94
C LYS A 123 13.94 2.32 -15.55
N LEU A 124 12.90 1.86 -14.84
CA LEU A 124 12.97 1.44 -13.44
C LEU A 124 13.00 -0.10 -13.28
N PRO A 125 13.62 -0.61 -12.20
CA PRO A 125 13.56 -2.03 -11.85
C PRO A 125 12.20 -2.39 -11.23
N VAL A 126 11.19 -2.58 -12.09
CA VAL A 126 9.77 -2.74 -11.67
C VAL A 126 9.56 -3.80 -10.58
N ASN A 127 10.14 -4.98 -10.74
CA ASN A 127 9.94 -6.09 -9.80
C ASN A 127 10.51 -5.80 -8.41
N GLU A 128 11.63 -5.10 -8.35
CA GLU A 128 12.30 -4.72 -7.10
C GLU A 128 11.46 -3.68 -6.36
N ILE A 129 11.07 -2.61 -7.04
CA ILE A 129 10.21 -1.55 -6.50
C ILE A 129 8.88 -2.12 -5.99
N SER A 130 8.21 -2.99 -6.76
CA SER A 130 6.95 -3.61 -6.33
C SER A 130 7.11 -4.45 -5.06
N ASN A 131 8.23 -5.14 -4.90
CA ASN A 131 8.49 -5.94 -3.69
C ASN A 131 8.75 -5.05 -2.47
N LEU A 132 9.45 -3.92 -2.63
CA LEU A 132 9.66 -2.94 -1.58
C LEU A 132 8.33 -2.28 -1.18
N LEU A 133 7.55 -1.79 -2.15
CA LEU A 133 6.28 -1.08 -1.89
C LEU A 133 5.24 -1.94 -1.14
N LYS A 134 5.21 -3.27 -1.35
CA LYS A 134 4.34 -4.18 -0.58
C LYS A 134 4.59 -4.11 0.94
N LYS A 135 5.78 -3.68 1.35
CA LYS A 135 6.22 -3.54 2.73
C LYS A 135 6.19 -2.10 3.25
N VAL A 136 5.62 -1.15 2.50
CA VAL A 136 5.56 0.29 2.87
C VAL A 136 4.19 0.67 3.46
N ASN A 137 3.40 -0.29 3.95
CA ASN A 137 2.14 0.04 4.62
C ASN A 137 2.44 0.53 6.05
N PRO A 138 2.09 1.78 6.42
CA PRO A 138 2.36 2.31 7.75
C PRO A 138 1.70 1.46 8.82
N SER A 139 2.50 1.00 9.78
CA SER A 139 1.95 0.47 11.02
C SER A 139 1.42 1.65 11.82
N GLY A 140 0.21 1.54 12.39
CA GLY A 140 -0.38 2.62 13.20
C GLY A 140 0.54 3.07 14.35
N LYS A 141 0.17 4.16 15.03
CA LYS A 141 0.91 4.70 16.20
C LYS A 141 0.99 3.64 17.31
N ASN A 142 2.04 2.82 17.29
CA ASN A 142 2.31 1.90 18.38
C ASN A 142 2.89 2.69 19.56
N LYS A 143 2.20 2.56 20.69
CA LYS A 143 2.61 3.19 21.94
C LYS A 143 3.76 2.40 22.58
N PRO A 144 4.64 3.06 23.36
CA PRO A 144 5.64 2.37 24.17
C PRO A 144 5.02 1.26 25.02
N LYS A 145 5.78 0.20 25.27
CA LYS A 145 5.39 -0.83 26.25
C LYS A 145 5.67 -0.31 27.66
N TYR A 146 4.80 -0.66 28.60
CA TYR A 146 5.02 -0.39 30.02
C TYR A 146 6.24 -1.16 30.53
N ASP A 147 7.16 -0.46 31.20
CA ASP A 147 8.33 -1.04 31.82
C ASP A 147 8.24 -0.93 33.36
N PRO A 148 7.94 -2.04 34.07
CA PRO A 148 7.83 -2.01 35.52
C PRO A 148 9.18 -1.87 36.23
N SER A 149 10.31 -2.15 35.57
CA SER A 149 11.63 -2.00 36.21
C SER A 149 12.11 -0.55 36.24
N ARG A 150 11.37 0.37 35.61
CA ARG A 150 11.65 1.80 35.57
C ARG A 150 10.61 2.60 36.36
N ALA A 151 11.07 3.60 37.11
CA ALA A 151 10.21 4.56 37.78
C ALA A 151 10.55 6.01 37.45
N ILE A 152 9.54 6.88 37.54
CA ILE A 152 9.66 8.33 37.48
C ILE A 152 9.37 8.87 38.88
N LEU A 153 10.36 9.48 39.52
CA LEU A 153 10.25 10.09 40.84
C LEU A 153 9.95 11.58 40.69
N VAL A 154 8.90 12.08 41.33
CA VAL A 154 8.52 13.50 41.33
C VAL A 154 8.49 14.11 42.74
N GLU A 155 8.85 15.39 42.84
CA GLU A 155 8.84 16.14 44.11
C GLU A 155 7.44 16.64 44.50
N SER A 156 6.58 16.97 43.52
CA SER A 156 5.32 17.65 43.77
C SER A 156 4.11 16.92 43.18
N LYS A 157 2.94 17.13 43.79
CA LYS A 157 1.65 16.67 43.25
C LYS A 157 1.30 17.37 41.92
N GLU A 158 1.82 18.57 41.69
CA GLU A 158 1.64 19.28 40.43
C GLU A 158 2.38 18.57 39.29
N ASP A 159 3.63 18.17 39.51
CA ASP A 159 4.42 17.39 38.55
C ASP A 159 3.78 16.02 38.29
N TYR A 160 3.31 15.34 39.34
CA TYR A 160 2.56 14.09 39.22
C TYR A 160 1.36 14.22 38.29
N ASN A 161 0.50 15.23 38.52
CA ASN A 161 -0.69 15.46 37.69
C ASN A 161 -0.32 15.83 36.25
N ARG A 162 0.74 16.62 36.05
CA ARG A 162 1.25 16.93 34.70
C ARG A 162 1.66 15.67 33.94
N LEU A 163 2.39 14.76 34.56
CA LEU A 163 2.80 13.51 33.90
C LEU A 163 1.61 12.57 33.64
N MET A 164 0.58 12.63 34.48
CA MET A 164 -0.69 11.94 34.23
C MET A 164 -1.41 12.50 33.00
N ASP A 165 -1.47 13.82 32.85
CA ASP A 165 -2.06 14.49 31.69
C ASP A 165 -1.26 14.22 30.40
N LEU A 166 0.06 14.05 30.50
CA LEU A 166 0.94 13.60 29.42
C LEU A 166 0.87 12.09 29.16
N ASP A 167 0.01 11.36 29.87
CA ASP A 167 -0.20 9.92 29.73
C ASP A 167 1.04 9.04 30.02
N LEU A 168 2.06 9.57 30.70
CA LEU A 168 3.34 8.87 30.92
C LEU A 168 3.23 7.69 31.90
N HIS A 169 2.22 7.68 32.76
CA HIS A 169 1.87 6.55 33.64
C HIS A 169 1.57 5.26 32.88
N LYS A 170 1.27 5.36 31.58
CA LYS A 170 1.04 4.20 30.69
C LYS A 170 2.34 3.49 30.31
N TYR A 171 3.49 4.11 30.56
CA TYR A 171 4.80 3.63 30.10
C TYR A 171 5.77 3.35 31.24
N SER A 172 5.64 4.03 32.37
CA SER A 172 6.48 3.83 33.56
C SER A 172 5.71 4.14 34.84
N THR A 173 6.13 3.53 35.94
CA THR A 173 5.59 3.79 37.28
C THR A 173 5.92 5.23 37.69
N ILE A 174 4.94 6.02 38.13
CA ILE A 174 5.17 7.37 38.66
C ILE A 174 5.00 7.34 40.17
N ILE A 175 6.00 7.83 40.90
CA ILE A 175 6.08 7.75 42.36
C ILE A 175 6.37 9.16 42.88
N THR A 176 5.70 9.53 43.97
CA THR A 176 6.00 10.78 44.68
C THR A 176 7.07 10.56 45.75
N ALA A 177 7.84 11.59 46.08
CA ALA A 177 8.84 11.50 47.16
C ALA A 177 8.24 11.08 48.53
N GLU A 178 6.93 11.28 48.75
CA GLU A 178 6.21 10.85 49.96
C GLU A 178 5.92 9.35 49.99
N GLU A 179 5.81 8.70 48.83
CA GLU A 179 5.44 7.28 48.66
C GLU A 179 6.65 6.37 48.46
N LEU A 180 7.85 6.95 48.40
CA LEU A 180 9.09 6.24 48.14
C LEU A 180 9.57 5.52 49.43
N GLU A 181 9.37 4.20 49.49
CA GLU A 181 9.92 3.36 50.58
C GLU A 181 11.41 3.03 50.34
N THR A 182 11.75 2.50 49.15
CA THR A 182 13.13 2.17 48.74
C THR A 182 13.34 2.37 47.23
N LEU A 183 14.50 2.91 46.82
CA LEU A 183 14.89 3.08 45.40
C LEU A 183 15.46 1.79 44.77
N ASP A 184 15.83 0.82 45.60
CA ASP A 184 16.40 -0.47 45.19
C ASP A 184 15.39 -1.38 44.45
N ASP A 185 14.09 -1.06 44.51
CA ASP A 185 13.04 -1.84 43.82
C ASP A 185 13.02 -1.63 42.30
N TYR A 186 13.72 -0.60 41.82
CA TYR A 186 13.77 -0.23 40.41
C TYR A 186 15.19 -0.36 39.85
N GLU A 187 15.32 -0.89 38.63
CA GLU A 187 16.61 -0.97 37.94
C GLU A 187 17.09 0.43 37.52
N PHE A 188 16.16 1.36 37.26
CA PHE A 188 16.48 2.70 36.82
C PHE A 188 15.38 3.70 37.20
N VAL A 189 15.76 4.87 37.69
CA VAL A 189 14.83 5.92 38.14
C VAL A 189 15.13 7.24 37.43
N VAL A 190 14.10 7.86 36.88
CA VAL A 190 14.16 9.23 36.35
C VAL A 190 13.61 10.18 37.41
N TYR A 191 14.48 10.98 38.01
CA TYR A 191 14.09 11.95 39.03
C TYR A 191 13.84 13.32 38.39
N ILE A 192 12.61 13.81 38.56
CA ILE A 192 12.18 15.12 38.07
C ILE A 192 12.23 16.11 39.24
N PHE A 193 13.16 17.05 39.16
CA PHE A 193 13.35 18.07 40.19
C PHE A 193 12.79 19.42 39.77
N SER A 194 12.15 20.10 40.72
CA SER A 194 11.71 21.49 40.60
C SER A 194 12.43 22.40 41.60
N THR A 195 12.79 21.86 42.77
CA THR A 195 13.50 22.56 43.85
C THR A 195 14.74 21.83 44.36
N GLY A 196 14.85 20.51 44.11
CA GLY A 196 16.02 19.70 44.49
C GLY A 196 16.09 19.43 45.99
N GLN A 197 14.94 19.19 46.62
CA GLN A 197 14.80 19.01 48.08
C GLN A 197 14.97 17.55 48.53
N VAL A 198 15.00 16.61 47.60
CA VAL A 198 15.16 15.18 47.92
C VAL A 198 16.65 14.85 48.05
N ASP A 199 17.03 14.32 49.21
CA ASP A 199 18.39 13.82 49.46
C ASP A 199 18.55 12.45 48.80
N LEU A 200 19.50 12.34 47.87
CA LEU A 200 19.70 11.17 47.00
C LEU A 200 21.14 10.62 47.10
N ASP A 201 21.87 10.97 48.16
CA ASP A 201 23.33 10.79 48.29
C ASP A 201 23.84 9.34 48.08
N ASP A 202 22.99 8.32 48.16
CA ASP A 202 23.34 6.91 47.97
C ASP A 202 22.74 6.24 46.71
N ALA A 203 22.01 6.99 45.87
CA ALA A 203 21.28 6.40 44.73
C ALA A 203 22.10 6.42 43.43
N TYR A 204 22.52 5.25 42.97
CA TYR A 204 23.41 5.11 41.80
C TYR A 204 22.67 5.01 40.46
N ASN A 205 21.38 4.68 40.48
CA ASN A 205 20.53 4.36 39.32
C ASN A 205 19.60 5.51 38.90
N ILE A 206 19.97 6.75 39.20
CA ILE A 206 19.14 7.93 38.96
C ILE A 206 19.66 8.77 37.79
N ALA A 207 18.76 9.12 36.87
CA ALA A 207 18.94 10.23 35.93
C ALA A 207 18.12 11.44 36.37
N MET A 208 18.74 12.62 36.43
CA MET A 208 18.08 13.85 36.85
C MET A 208 17.57 14.65 35.66
N VAL A 209 16.31 15.04 35.70
CA VAL A 209 15.61 15.77 34.63
C VAL A 209 14.86 16.95 35.26
N THR A 210 14.76 18.07 34.56
CA THR A 210 14.08 19.27 35.08
C THR A 210 12.56 19.16 34.94
N GLY A 211 11.81 19.77 35.85
CA GLY A 211 10.33 19.78 35.80
C GLY A 211 9.71 20.37 34.52
N ASP A 212 10.44 21.18 33.76
CA ASP A 212 10.01 21.76 32.49
C ASP A 212 10.34 20.90 31.27
N SER A 213 11.04 19.78 31.44
CA SER A 213 11.48 18.89 30.36
C SER A 213 10.32 18.30 29.54
N LEU A 214 10.61 18.04 28.27
CA LEU A 214 9.68 17.43 27.31
C LEU A 214 9.45 15.95 27.64
N ASP A 215 8.36 15.40 27.12
CA ASP A 215 7.96 14.00 27.35
C ASP A 215 9.06 13.00 26.97
N TYR A 216 9.73 13.20 25.84
CA TYR A 216 10.83 12.36 25.37
C TYR A 216 12.14 12.50 26.15
N GLU A 217 12.29 13.57 26.95
CA GLU A 217 13.43 13.75 27.85
C GLU A 217 13.25 12.94 29.13
N ILE A 218 12.01 12.57 29.46
CA ILE A 218 11.65 11.73 30.61
C ILE A 218 11.50 10.27 30.15
N VAL A 219 10.78 10.05 29.05
CA VAL A 219 10.50 8.72 28.47
C VAL A 219 10.84 8.78 26.97
N PRO A 220 12.11 8.60 26.57
CA PRO A 220 12.52 8.72 25.16
C PRO A 220 11.82 7.72 24.23
N GLU A 221 11.32 6.62 24.78
CA GLU A 221 10.51 5.63 24.07
C GLU A 221 9.23 6.22 23.45
N THR A 222 8.72 7.37 23.90
CA THR A 222 7.57 8.06 23.27
C THR A 222 7.84 8.43 21.81
N ILE A 223 9.09 8.72 21.47
CA ILE A 223 9.55 8.98 20.10
C ILE A 223 10.16 7.73 19.48
N LEU A 224 11.07 7.05 20.18
CA LEU A 224 11.82 5.91 19.63
C LEU A 224 10.92 4.74 19.23
N SER A 225 9.81 4.50 19.94
CA SER A 225 8.91 3.39 19.63
C SER A 225 8.29 3.49 18.23
N TYR A 226 7.99 4.70 17.76
CA TYR A 226 7.49 4.94 16.41
C TYR A 226 8.51 4.49 15.36
N TYR A 227 9.76 4.90 15.53
CA TYR A 227 10.85 4.61 14.59
C TYR A 227 11.27 3.13 14.61
N HIS A 228 11.39 2.51 15.79
CA HIS A 228 11.65 1.08 15.88
C HIS A 228 10.53 0.23 15.28
N THR A 229 9.27 0.60 15.51
CA THR A 229 8.12 -0.11 14.90
C THR A 229 8.16 -0.03 13.38
N ASN A 230 8.54 1.14 12.84
CA ASN A 230 8.55 1.39 11.41
C ASN A 230 9.94 1.19 10.79
N TYR A 231 10.90 0.55 11.46
CA TYR A 231 12.27 0.40 10.98
C TYR A 231 12.33 -0.26 9.60
N GLU A 232 11.68 -1.43 9.42
CA GLU A 232 11.64 -2.11 8.12
C GLU A 232 10.98 -1.24 7.04
N LEU A 233 9.89 -0.54 7.37
CA LEU A 233 9.23 0.40 6.47
C LEU A 233 10.18 1.50 6.02
N LEU A 234 10.89 2.13 6.95
CA LEU A 234 11.84 3.20 6.69
C LEU A 234 12.99 2.72 5.79
N CYS A 235 13.53 1.52 6.03
CA CYS A 235 14.53 0.91 5.15
C CYS A 235 14.00 0.74 3.72
N ASN A 236 12.77 0.22 3.55
CA ASN A 236 12.18 0.05 2.21
C ASN A 236 11.94 1.39 1.52
N VAL A 237 11.46 2.41 2.24
CA VAL A 237 11.27 3.78 1.71
C VAL A 237 12.60 4.37 1.26
N LEU A 238 13.65 4.24 2.07
CA LEU A 238 14.99 4.71 1.73
C LEU A 238 15.53 4.02 0.46
N GLU A 239 15.37 2.70 0.36
CA GLU A 239 15.81 1.93 -0.80
C GLU A 239 15.07 2.35 -2.08
N ILE A 240 13.75 2.54 -2.01
CA ILE A 240 12.97 3.09 -3.13
C ILE A 240 13.49 4.47 -3.52
N LYS A 241 13.71 5.36 -2.55
CA LYS A 241 14.23 6.71 -2.83
C LYS A 241 15.62 6.67 -3.48
N ASN A 242 16.49 5.74 -3.07
CA ASN A 242 17.79 5.52 -3.70
C ASN A 242 17.66 5.07 -5.16
N ILE A 243 16.76 4.11 -5.45
CA ILE A 243 16.47 3.68 -6.83
C ILE A 243 15.96 4.85 -7.67
N LEU A 244 15.13 5.71 -7.09
CA LEU A 244 14.59 6.90 -7.75
C LEU A 244 15.57 8.08 -7.80
N GLY A 245 16.77 7.98 -7.19
CA GLY A 245 17.74 9.06 -7.11
C GLY A 245 17.29 10.27 -6.27
N ARG A 246 16.38 10.06 -5.31
CA ARG A 246 15.82 11.10 -4.44
C ARG A 246 16.57 11.17 -3.12
N LYS A 247 16.78 12.38 -2.59
CA LYS A 247 17.40 12.59 -1.27
C LYS A 247 16.46 12.17 -0.15
N SER A 248 17.01 11.65 0.94
CA SER A 248 16.25 11.19 2.10
C SER A 248 16.99 11.47 3.41
N ALA A 249 16.26 11.92 4.43
CA ALA A 249 16.75 12.01 5.80
C ALA A 249 16.63 10.68 6.57
N ILE A 250 15.98 9.66 5.98
CA ILE A 250 15.77 8.35 6.61
C ILE A 250 17.11 7.62 6.87
N GLY A 251 18.13 7.86 6.03
CA GLY A 251 19.47 7.32 6.28
C GLY A 251 20.03 7.74 7.64
N GLU A 252 19.88 9.02 8.00
CA GLU A 252 20.29 9.54 9.32
C GLU A 252 19.48 8.87 10.45
N VAL A 253 18.18 8.66 10.23
CA VAL A 253 17.31 7.98 11.21
C VAL A 253 17.81 6.56 11.48
N ILE A 254 18.11 5.79 10.43
CA ILE A 254 18.60 4.41 10.57
C ILE A 254 19.95 4.39 11.30
N GLU A 255 20.89 5.27 10.95
CA GLU A 255 22.18 5.38 11.64
C GLU A 255 22.01 5.68 13.14
N ILE A 256 21.08 6.57 13.50
CA ILE A 256 20.78 6.88 14.90
C ILE A 256 20.24 5.63 15.62
N LEU A 257 19.28 4.91 15.01
CA LEU A 257 18.68 3.73 15.63
C LEU A 257 19.69 2.58 15.79
N ASP A 258 20.50 2.31 14.77
CA ASP A 258 21.52 1.27 14.79
C ASP A 258 22.59 1.57 15.86
N SER A 259 22.89 2.85 16.12
CA SER A 259 23.81 3.26 17.18
C SER A 259 23.29 3.02 18.61
N LEU A 260 21.98 2.82 18.78
CA LEU A 260 21.34 2.54 20.06
C LEU A 260 21.35 1.04 20.42
N GLU A 261 21.70 0.14 19.50
CA GLU A 261 21.91 -1.27 19.80
C GLU A 261 23.18 -1.45 20.64
N SER A 262 23.05 -1.31 21.96
CA SER A 262 24.14 -1.57 22.91
C SER A 262 24.10 -3.01 23.42
N ALA A 263 25.26 -3.66 23.49
CA ALA A 263 25.43 -4.93 24.17
C ALA A 263 25.03 -4.82 25.66
N LYS A 264 24.18 -5.73 26.13
CA LYS A 264 23.89 -5.88 27.57
C LYS A 264 25.17 -6.31 28.29
N VAL A 265 25.43 -5.76 29.47
CA VAL A 265 26.47 -6.32 30.34
C VAL A 265 26.05 -7.69 30.81
N ASP A 266 26.98 -8.63 30.62
CA ASP A 266 26.87 -9.94 31.22
C ASP A 266 27.41 -9.85 32.66
N GLU A 267 26.50 -9.79 33.62
CA GLU A 267 26.81 -9.72 35.06
C GLU A 267 27.74 -10.86 35.50
N SER A 268 27.66 -12.02 34.82
CA SER A 268 28.49 -13.17 35.11
C SER A 268 29.99 -12.94 34.88
N ILE A 269 30.36 -11.91 34.10
CA ILE A 269 31.75 -11.51 33.89
C ILE A 269 32.38 -11.01 35.20
N PHE A 270 31.62 -10.32 36.05
CA PHE A 270 32.12 -9.82 37.34
C PHE A 270 32.41 -10.99 38.29
N ASP A 271 31.45 -11.91 38.45
CA ASP A 271 31.61 -13.09 39.30
C ASP A 271 32.77 -13.98 38.85
N ALA A 272 32.79 -14.32 37.56
CA ALA A 272 33.85 -15.15 36.99
C ALA A 272 35.24 -14.50 37.10
N SER A 273 35.32 -13.18 36.95
CA SER A 273 36.60 -12.45 37.05
C SER A 273 37.13 -12.44 38.48
N VAL A 274 36.26 -12.23 39.46
CA VAL A 274 36.64 -12.18 40.88
C VAL A 274 36.98 -13.57 41.42
N GLU A 275 36.24 -14.61 41.05
CA GLU A 275 36.57 -15.99 41.43
C GLU A 275 37.90 -16.47 40.83
N ASP A 276 38.17 -16.18 39.55
CA ASP A 276 39.44 -16.55 38.90
C ASP A 276 40.63 -15.82 39.54
N ALA A 277 40.47 -14.52 39.81
CA ALA A 277 41.50 -13.72 40.48
C ALA A 277 41.75 -14.21 41.92
N LYS A 278 40.69 -14.56 42.67
CA LYS A 278 40.80 -15.16 44.02
C LYS A 278 41.61 -16.45 43.98
N LYS A 279 41.28 -17.36 43.05
CA LYS A 279 41.93 -18.67 42.96
C LYS A 279 43.43 -18.53 42.72
N LYS A 280 43.83 -17.66 41.78
CA LYS A 280 45.25 -17.38 41.49
C LYS A 280 45.95 -16.71 42.68
N ALA A 281 45.28 -15.77 43.33
CA ALA A 281 45.80 -15.08 44.51
C ALA A 281 46.04 -16.06 45.67
N ASP A 282 45.11 -16.99 45.94
CA ASP A 282 45.26 -18.03 46.95
C ASP A 282 46.43 -18.98 46.64
N GLU A 283 46.57 -19.42 45.39
CA GLU A 283 47.69 -20.25 44.95
C GLU A 283 49.04 -19.54 45.15
N LYS A 284 49.13 -18.27 44.76
CA LYS A 284 50.35 -17.46 44.87
C LYS A 284 50.70 -17.13 46.33
N LEU A 285 49.70 -16.87 47.17
CA LEU A 285 49.88 -16.71 48.62
C LEU A 285 50.38 -18.00 49.26
N ALA A 286 49.82 -19.15 48.89
CA ALA A 286 50.23 -20.45 49.43
C ALA A 286 51.71 -20.76 49.12
N GLU A 287 52.19 -20.41 47.93
CA GLU A 287 53.61 -20.54 47.57
C GLU A 287 54.50 -19.54 48.30
N SER A 288 54.08 -18.29 48.36
CA SER A 288 54.86 -17.20 48.95
C SER A 288 55.01 -17.36 50.46
N ILE A 289 53.94 -17.76 51.17
CA ILE A 289 53.94 -17.99 52.64
C ILE A 289 54.85 -19.18 53.01
N LYS A 290 54.91 -20.24 52.19
CA LYS A 290 55.80 -21.39 52.41
C LYS A 290 57.29 -21.02 52.39
N GLN A 291 57.65 -19.93 51.73
CA GLN A 291 59.03 -19.47 51.58
C GLN A 291 59.45 -18.46 52.66
N VAL A 292 58.57 -18.11 53.59
CA VAL A 292 58.86 -17.14 54.66
C VAL A 292 59.48 -17.83 55.87
N ASP A 293 60.78 -17.59 56.12
CA ASP A 293 61.43 -17.95 57.38
C ASP A 293 61.05 -16.95 58.49
N LEU A 294 60.14 -17.36 59.37
CA LEU A 294 59.72 -16.59 60.55
C LEU A 294 60.66 -16.84 61.75
N LYS A 295 61.13 -15.78 62.40
CA LYS A 295 61.90 -15.88 63.65
C LYS A 295 60.98 -16.14 64.85
N GLY A 296 61.48 -16.75 65.92
CA GLY A 296 60.68 -17.14 67.10
C GLY A 296 59.87 -16.00 67.74
N ASP A 297 60.34 -14.76 67.66
CA ASP A 297 59.63 -13.57 68.16
C ASP A 297 58.49 -13.13 67.21
N GLU A 298 58.62 -13.37 65.89
CA GLU A 298 57.59 -13.09 64.88
C GLU A 298 56.44 -14.12 64.95
N VAL A 299 56.71 -15.34 65.43
CA VAL A 299 55.70 -16.38 65.70
C VAL A 299 54.84 -16.04 66.92
N LEU A 300 55.44 -15.40 67.94
CA LEU A 300 54.70 -14.93 69.11
C LEU A 300 53.82 -13.71 68.78
N ALA A 301 54.23 -12.86 67.84
CA ALA A 301 53.45 -11.72 67.36
C ALA A 301 52.14 -12.14 66.64
N LEU A 302 52.15 -13.27 65.92
CA LEU A 302 50.96 -13.86 65.29
C LEU A 302 49.86 -14.21 66.30
N MET A 303 50.22 -14.46 67.56
CA MET A 303 49.25 -14.84 68.60
C MET A 303 48.63 -13.64 69.35
N ASN A 304 49.25 -12.45 69.28
CA ASN A 304 48.85 -11.30 70.12
C ASN A 304 48.59 -9.98 69.37
N GLU A 305 49.19 -9.71 68.20
CA GLU A 305 49.17 -8.35 67.59
C GLU A 305 48.82 -8.30 66.09
N GLY A 306 48.43 -9.41 65.45
CA GLY A 306 48.04 -9.44 64.03
C GLY A 306 49.13 -9.98 63.09
N MET A 307 48.94 -9.83 61.77
CA MET A 307 49.87 -10.37 60.77
C MET A 307 51.25 -9.68 60.80
N PRO A 308 52.38 -10.42 60.79
CA PRO A 308 53.71 -9.86 60.64
C PRO A 308 53.86 -9.00 59.37
N ALA A 309 54.62 -7.91 59.45
CA ALA A 309 54.82 -6.97 58.34
C ALA A 309 55.30 -7.61 57.03
N LYS A 310 56.09 -8.70 57.10
CA LYS A 310 56.53 -9.47 55.91
C LYS A 310 55.40 -10.21 55.22
N ILE A 311 54.43 -10.71 55.97
CA ILE A 311 53.26 -11.41 55.41
C ILE A 311 52.29 -10.37 54.84
N GLN A 312 52.14 -9.22 55.52
CA GLN A 312 51.35 -8.09 55.05
C GLN A 312 51.82 -7.60 53.66
N SER A 313 53.13 -7.43 53.46
CA SER A 313 53.66 -6.99 52.15
C SER A 313 53.41 -8.00 51.02
N ILE A 314 53.36 -9.30 51.34
CA ILE A 314 53.05 -10.35 50.36
C ILE A 314 51.55 -10.28 49.98
N PHE A 315 50.67 -10.10 50.97
CA PHE A 315 49.24 -9.87 50.72
C PHE A 315 48.99 -8.66 49.83
N ASP A 316 49.63 -7.53 50.14
CA ASP A 316 49.45 -6.28 49.37
C ASP A 316 49.88 -6.43 47.90
N GLU A 317 50.99 -7.14 47.63
CA GLU A 317 51.47 -7.39 46.27
C GLU A 317 50.53 -8.33 45.50
N VAL A 318 50.13 -9.45 46.10
CA VAL A 318 49.24 -10.43 45.46
C VAL A 318 47.84 -9.86 45.22
N ILE A 319 47.28 -9.13 46.19
CA ILE A 319 45.97 -8.47 46.04
C ILE A 319 46.03 -7.39 44.96
N LYS A 320 47.12 -6.63 44.87
CA LYS A 320 47.27 -5.62 43.82
C LYS A 320 47.23 -6.25 42.41
N GLU A 321 47.94 -7.35 42.19
CA GLU A 321 47.88 -8.06 40.90
C GLU A 321 46.48 -8.61 40.60
N ALA A 322 45.80 -9.18 41.61
CA ALA A 322 44.44 -9.68 41.46
C ALA A 322 43.45 -8.56 41.08
N LYS A 323 43.62 -7.36 41.66
CA LYS A 323 42.85 -6.16 41.30
C LYS A 323 43.12 -5.69 39.87
N ASP A 324 44.38 -5.66 39.46
CA ASP A 324 44.75 -5.28 38.10
C ASP A 324 44.14 -6.25 37.08
N GLU A 325 44.12 -7.55 37.38
CA GLU A 325 43.46 -8.56 36.54
C GLU A 325 41.93 -8.37 36.46
N ILE A 326 41.28 -8.09 37.59
CA ILE A 326 39.83 -7.79 37.61
C ILE A 326 39.55 -6.55 36.76
N LYS A 327 40.37 -5.51 36.89
CA LYS A 327 40.25 -4.29 36.10
C LYS A 327 40.43 -4.54 34.61
N ASP A 328 41.38 -5.39 34.21
CA ASP A 328 41.60 -5.73 32.80
C ASP A 328 40.42 -6.49 32.20
N LYS A 329 39.75 -7.35 32.97
CA LYS A 329 38.60 -8.16 32.51
C LYS A 329 37.26 -7.45 32.58
N THR A 330 37.03 -6.64 33.62
CA THR A 330 35.75 -5.96 33.88
C THR A 330 35.75 -4.49 33.49
N GLY A 331 36.92 -3.90 33.24
CA GLY A 331 37.09 -2.46 33.06
C GLY A 331 37.01 -1.65 34.36
N CYS A 332 36.78 -2.30 35.50
CA CYS A 332 36.43 -1.66 36.77
C CYS A 332 37.50 -1.90 37.85
N SER A 333 37.89 -0.84 38.56
CA SER A 333 38.91 -0.90 39.60
C SER A 333 38.27 -0.90 40.98
N PHE A 334 38.26 -2.04 41.67
CA PHE A 334 37.75 -2.17 43.03
C PHE A 334 38.48 -3.27 43.82
N ASP A 335 38.25 -3.35 45.13
CA ASP A 335 38.85 -4.36 46.00
C ASP A 335 37.80 -5.35 46.53
N PRO A 336 37.60 -6.49 45.87
CA PRO A 336 36.64 -7.49 46.36
C PRO A 336 37.21 -8.41 47.44
N PHE A 337 38.40 -8.15 48.00
CA PHE A 337 39.10 -9.15 48.83
C PHE A 337 39.19 -8.75 50.30
N ILE A 338 38.77 -9.64 51.18
CA ILE A 338 39.04 -9.57 52.61
C ILE A 338 40.40 -10.25 52.87
N GLN A 339 41.32 -9.51 53.48
CA GLN A 339 42.69 -9.97 53.77
C GLN A 339 42.73 -11.07 54.84
N LYS A 340 42.43 -12.31 54.45
CA LYS A 340 42.54 -13.54 55.25
C LYS A 340 43.16 -14.65 54.41
N TYR A 341 43.57 -15.75 55.04
CA TYR A 341 44.06 -16.93 54.32
C TYR A 341 43.18 -18.16 54.62
N PRO A 342 42.58 -18.81 53.61
CA PRO A 342 42.48 -18.36 52.21
C PRO A 342 41.78 -16.99 52.09
N ILE A 343 42.01 -16.27 50.99
CA ILE A 343 41.33 -15.01 50.68
C ILE A 343 39.82 -15.27 50.68
N GLU A 344 39.07 -14.37 51.31
CA GLU A 344 37.61 -14.34 51.25
C GLU A 344 37.19 -13.22 50.29
N ILE A 345 36.13 -13.45 49.51
CA ILE A 345 35.52 -12.41 48.68
C ILE A 345 34.59 -11.60 49.58
N ASP A 346 34.70 -10.28 49.53
CA ASP A 346 33.69 -9.37 50.07
C ASP A 346 32.51 -9.33 49.11
N GLU A 347 31.53 -10.21 49.35
CA GLU A 347 30.29 -10.29 48.56
C GLU A 347 29.51 -8.97 48.60
N GLN A 348 29.59 -8.19 49.69
CA GLN A 348 28.89 -6.91 49.79
C GLN A 348 29.52 -5.87 48.88
N GLU A 349 30.85 -5.78 48.86
CA GLU A 349 31.58 -4.87 47.98
C GLU A 349 31.44 -5.27 46.50
N LEU A 350 31.45 -6.56 46.19
CA LEU A 350 31.22 -7.07 44.84
C LEU A 350 29.82 -6.69 44.32
N GLU A 351 28.77 -6.95 45.11
CA GLU A 351 27.40 -6.59 44.74
C GLU A 351 27.22 -5.06 44.62
N ARG A 352 27.87 -4.28 45.50
CA ARG A 352 27.85 -2.81 45.42
C ARG A 352 28.42 -2.31 44.09
N VAL A 353 29.56 -2.85 43.65
CA VAL A 353 30.21 -2.43 42.40
C VAL A 353 29.43 -2.89 41.17
N LYS A 354 28.88 -4.11 41.17
CA LYS A 354 27.98 -4.57 40.09
C LYS A 354 26.80 -3.63 39.91
N LYS A 355 26.08 -3.33 41.00
CA LYS A 355 24.94 -2.40 40.97
C LYS A 355 25.34 -1.03 40.43
N GLN A 356 26.48 -0.48 40.87
CA GLN A 356 26.98 0.81 40.39
C GLN A 356 27.27 0.84 38.89
N GLU A 357 27.92 -0.20 38.35
CA GLU A 357 28.26 -0.23 36.93
C GLU A 357 27.05 -0.48 36.03
N ILE A 358 26.13 -1.37 36.45
CA ILE A 358 24.85 -1.57 35.76
C ILE A 358 24.07 -0.25 35.72
N ALA A 359 23.96 0.42 36.86
CA ALA A 359 23.27 1.70 36.98
C ALA A 359 23.90 2.79 36.08
N ARG A 360 25.23 2.89 36.07
CA ARG A 360 25.98 3.80 35.19
C ARG A 360 25.70 3.54 33.71
N GLN A 361 25.54 2.29 33.32
CA GLN A 361 25.17 1.94 31.95
C GLN A 361 23.72 2.29 31.61
N HIS A 362 22.78 2.10 32.55
CA HIS A 362 21.41 2.55 32.37
C HIS A 362 21.35 4.05 32.14
N ILE A 363 22.08 4.85 32.93
CA ILE A 363 22.20 6.31 32.75
C ILE A 363 22.80 6.64 31.38
N ASN A 364 23.93 6.05 31.00
CA ASN A 364 24.55 6.29 29.69
C ASN A 364 23.63 5.91 28.52
N THR A 365 22.88 4.81 28.66
CA THR A 365 21.92 4.35 27.66
C THR A 365 20.73 5.31 27.58
N PHE A 366 20.24 5.78 28.72
CA PHE A 366 19.18 6.78 28.80
C PHE A 366 19.61 8.09 28.12
N ASP A 367 20.79 8.62 28.43
CA ASP A 367 21.32 9.84 27.80
C ASP A 367 21.45 9.70 26.27
N LYS A 368 21.91 8.55 25.80
CA LYS A 368 21.96 8.25 24.35
C LYS A 368 20.57 8.24 23.75
N LYS A 369 19.61 7.59 24.41
CA LYS A 369 18.20 7.54 23.97
C LYS A 369 17.56 8.93 23.95
N VAL A 370 17.79 9.78 24.95
CA VAL A 370 17.28 11.16 25.00
C VAL A 370 17.86 11.99 23.86
N LYS A 371 19.18 11.92 23.61
CA LYS A 371 19.82 12.61 22.48
C LYS A 371 19.26 12.14 21.13
N ALA A 372 19.09 10.82 20.96
CA ALA A 372 18.49 10.25 19.76
C ALA A 372 17.03 10.70 19.59
N ALA A 373 16.21 10.62 20.65
CA ALA A 373 14.81 11.05 20.64
C ALA A 373 14.67 12.54 20.31
N SER A 374 15.52 13.39 20.88
CA SER A 374 15.58 14.83 20.56
C SER A 374 15.90 15.07 19.09
N ARG A 375 16.88 14.34 18.52
CA ARG A 375 17.21 14.50 17.09
C ARG A 375 16.06 13.99 16.20
N LEU A 376 15.52 12.83 16.52
CA LEU A 376 14.44 12.19 15.76
C LEU A 376 13.10 12.93 15.85
N SER A 377 12.82 13.65 16.94
CA SER A 377 11.62 14.47 17.05
C SER A 377 11.65 15.62 16.05
N THR A 378 12.82 16.22 15.80
CA THR A 378 12.98 17.29 14.80
C THR A 378 12.84 16.82 13.35
N LEU A 379 13.08 15.53 13.08
CA LEU A 379 13.00 14.97 11.72
C LEU A 379 11.61 14.45 11.39
N LYS A 380 10.73 14.26 12.38
CA LYS A 380 9.48 13.51 12.25
C LYS A 380 8.58 13.97 11.11
N GLU A 381 8.29 15.26 11.01
CA GLU A 381 7.43 15.80 9.96
C GLU A 381 8.01 15.56 8.56
N GLY A 382 9.34 15.71 8.42
CA GLY A 382 10.05 15.42 7.18
C GLY A 382 9.95 13.94 6.80
N ILE A 383 10.14 13.03 7.75
CA ILE A 383 10.05 11.59 7.52
C ILE A 383 8.62 11.17 7.16
N GLU A 384 7.61 11.70 7.84
CA GLU A 384 6.20 11.46 7.51
C GLU A 384 5.86 11.94 6.08
N ALA A 385 6.40 13.08 5.67
CA ALA A 385 6.26 13.58 4.30
C ALA A 385 6.98 12.68 3.27
N GLU A 386 8.17 12.15 3.59
CA GLU A 386 8.88 11.20 2.71
C GLU A 386 8.14 9.87 2.56
N ILE A 387 7.50 9.38 3.62
CA ILE A 387 6.65 8.19 3.55
C ILE A 387 5.45 8.46 2.64
N GLN A 388 4.77 9.60 2.85
CA GLN A 388 3.62 9.99 2.03
C GLN A 388 3.99 10.14 0.55
N GLU A 389 5.15 10.72 0.25
CA GLU A 389 5.71 10.83 -1.11
C GLU A 389 5.83 9.45 -1.79
N ILE A 390 6.30 8.42 -1.05
CA ILE A 390 6.41 7.06 -1.59
C ILE A 390 5.05 6.37 -1.72
N LEU A 391 4.09 6.65 -0.84
CA LEU A 391 2.71 6.17 -1.00
C LEU A 391 2.07 6.76 -2.26
N GLU A 392 2.28 8.05 -2.52
CA GLU A 392 1.83 8.74 -3.75
C GLU A 392 2.52 8.19 -4.99
N PHE A 393 3.82 7.90 -4.89
CA PHE A 393 4.55 7.26 -5.97
C PHE A 393 4.00 5.87 -6.33
N ASP A 394 3.49 5.07 -5.39
CA ASP A 394 2.88 3.76 -5.72
C ASP A 394 1.68 3.90 -6.68
N TYR A 395 0.89 4.97 -6.55
CA TYR A 395 -0.22 5.26 -7.47
C TYR A 395 0.31 5.62 -8.87
N GLU A 396 1.29 6.53 -8.95
CA GLU A 396 1.97 6.90 -10.19
C GLU A 396 2.59 5.67 -10.87
N PHE A 397 3.34 4.89 -10.10
CA PHE A 397 4.02 3.68 -10.53
C PHE A 397 3.04 2.63 -11.05
N ALA A 398 1.91 2.41 -10.38
CA ALA A 398 0.89 1.47 -10.82
C ALA A 398 0.29 1.84 -12.18
N LEU A 399 -0.02 3.12 -12.39
CA LEU A 399 -0.54 3.63 -13.65
C LEU A 399 0.52 3.58 -14.76
N GLY A 400 1.76 3.95 -14.45
CA GLY A 400 2.89 3.83 -15.37
C GLY A 400 3.14 2.39 -15.79
N CYS A 401 3.08 1.44 -14.86
CA CYS A 401 3.20 0.00 -15.17
C CYS A 401 2.07 -0.49 -16.07
N PHE A 402 0.82 -0.12 -15.77
CA PHE A 402 -0.32 -0.46 -16.61
C PHE A 402 -0.13 0.08 -18.04
N ALA A 403 0.22 1.35 -18.18
CA ALA A 403 0.46 1.97 -19.49
C ALA A 403 1.67 1.38 -20.24
N TYR A 404 2.73 1.03 -19.51
CA TYR A 404 3.95 0.46 -20.08
C TYR A 404 3.73 -0.98 -20.58
N TYR A 405 3.25 -1.87 -19.72
CA TYR A 405 3.11 -3.29 -20.05
C TYR A 405 2.01 -3.58 -21.09
N TYR A 406 0.95 -2.77 -21.11
CA TYR A 406 -0.11 -2.88 -22.13
C TYR A 406 0.19 -2.06 -23.40
N ASN A 407 1.37 -1.41 -23.47
CA ASN A 407 1.79 -0.54 -24.57
C ASN A 407 0.72 0.50 -24.98
N LEU A 408 0.13 1.18 -23.99
CA LEU A 408 -0.96 2.13 -24.19
C LEU A 408 -0.46 3.47 -24.73
N ASN A 409 -1.24 4.15 -25.58
CA ASN A 409 -0.87 5.44 -26.15
C ASN A 409 -1.92 6.51 -25.84
N ALA A 410 -1.48 7.76 -25.78
CA ALA A 410 -2.35 8.88 -25.46
C ALA A 410 -3.41 9.09 -26.57
N PRO A 411 -4.72 9.06 -26.26
CA PRO A 411 -5.74 9.48 -27.21
C PRO A 411 -5.75 11.01 -27.35
N GLN A 412 -6.24 11.49 -28.49
CA GLN A 412 -6.59 12.90 -28.70
C GLN A 412 -8.08 13.07 -28.39
N ILE A 413 -8.43 14.07 -27.60
CA ILE A 413 -9.84 14.45 -27.43
C ILE A 413 -10.24 15.34 -28.59
N GLY A 414 -11.29 14.96 -29.32
CA GLY A 414 -11.69 15.64 -30.56
C GLY A 414 -13.18 15.48 -30.88
N ASP A 415 -13.55 15.79 -32.12
CA ASP A 415 -14.96 15.77 -32.57
C ASP A 415 -15.40 14.45 -33.21
N GLU A 416 -14.48 13.49 -33.36
CA GLU A 416 -14.72 12.18 -33.98
C GLU A 416 -14.38 11.05 -33.02
N PHE A 417 -14.90 9.85 -33.29
CA PHE A 417 -14.48 8.62 -32.62
C PHE A 417 -13.75 7.73 -33.63
N ASN A 418 -12.43 7.70 -33.59
CA ASN A 418 -11.62 6.85 -34.48
C ASN A 418 -10.39 6.31 -33.76
N PHE A 419 -9.91 5.15 -34.21
CA PHE A 419 -8.64 4.61 -33.78
C PHE A 419 -7.98 3.77 -34.86
N LYS A 420 -6.65 3.66 -34.79
CA LYS A 420 -5.84 2.76 -35.61
C LYS A 420 -5.04 1.83 -34.72
N GLY A 421 -4.86 0.60 -35.19
CA GLY A 421 -4.09 -0.41 -34.49
C GLY A 421 -4.65 -0.75 -33.10
N GLY A 422 -5.97 -0.67 -32.93
CA GLY A 422 -6.66 -0.96 -31.67
C GLY A 422 -6.60 -2.45 -31.31
N ILE A 423 -6.48 -2.74 -30.02
CA ILE A 423 -6.48 -4.09 -29.46
C ILE A 423 -7.33 -4.11 -28.19
N HIS A 424 -8.11 -5.16 -28.01
CA HIS A 424 -8.83 -5.39 -26.76
C HIS A 424 -7.86 -5.65 -25.60
N LEU A 425 -8.06 -5.07 -24.41
CA LEU A 425 -7.14 -5.18 -23.28
C LEU A 425 -6.78 -6.62 -22.87
N ASN A 426 -7.71 -7.57 -22.97
CA ASN A 426 -7.40 -9.00 -22.70
C ASN A 426 -6.30 -9.56 -23.60
N LEU A 427 -6.28 -9.13 -24.87
CA LEU A 427 -5.36 -9.62 -25.88
C LEU A 427 -4.01 -8.89 -25.81
N ALA A 428 -3.96 -7.70 -25.21
CA ALA A 428 -2.76 -6.86 -25.19
C ALA A 428 -1.54 -7.50 -24.50
N LEU A 429 -1.76 -8.45 -23.58
CA LEU A 429 -0.69 -9.18 -22.87
C LEU A 429 -0.46 -10.60 -23.40
N GLU A 430 -1.25 -11.05 -24.37
CA GLU A 430 -1.09 -12.39 -24.93
C GLU A 430 0.11 -12.41 -25.90
N ASN A 431 0.99 -13.41 -25.74
CA ASN A 431 2.18 -13.58 -26.59
C ASN A 431 1.87 -14.32 -27.91
N GLU A 432 0.62 -14.28 -28.38
CA GLU A 432 0.20 -15.03 -29.56
C GLU A 432 0.52 -14.28 -30.86
N ILE A 433 1.08 -15.01 -31.82
CA ILE A 433 1.48 -14.51 -33.15
C ILE A 433 0.26 -14.04 -33.99
N ASN A 434 -0.97 -14.37 -33.58
CA ASN A 434 -2.17 -14.23 -34.40
C ASN A 434 -3.13 -13.11 -33.96
N ILE A 435 -2.73 -12.23 -33.05
CA ILE A 435 -3.57 -11.10 -32.63
C ILE A 435 -3.56 -10.03 -33.73
N GLN A 436 -4.72 -9.78 -34.33
CA GLN A 436 -4.88 -8.75 -35.34
C GLN A 436 -5.23 -7.41 -34.68
N LYS A 437 -4.42 -6.38 -34.93
CA LYS A 437 -4.80 -5.00 -34.63
C LYS A 437 -5.85 -4.51 -35.63
N ILE A 438 -6.78 -3.70 -35.16
CA ILE A 438 -7.94 -3.27 -35.95
C ILE A 438 -8.02 -1.74 -36.05
N ASP A 439 -8.53 -1.28 -37.18
CA ASP A 439 -8.83 0.13 -37.42
C ASP A 439 -10.35 0.32 -37.48
N TYR A 440 -10.88 1.36 -36.84
CA TYR A 440 -12.31 1.67 -36.91
C TYR A 440 -12.57 3.16 -36.71
N PHE A 441 -13.65 3.66 -37.32
CA PHE A 441 -14.06 5.05 -37.16
C PHE A 441 -15.58 5.23 -37.24
N LEU A 442 -16.07 6.19 -36.47
CA LEU A 442 -17.41 6.74 -36.43
C LEU A 442 -17.29 8.27 -36.44
N LYS A 443 -17.97 8.91 -37.38
CA LYS A 443 -17.94 10.37 -37.56
C LYS A 443 -19.27 10.83 -38.12
N THR A 444 -19.74 12.02 -37.79
CA THR A 444 -20.96 12.55 -38.41
C THR A 444 -20.72 12.84 -39.90
N PRO A 445 -21.63 12.48 -40.84
CA PRO A 445 -22.97 11.89 -40.65
C PRO A 445 -23.02 10.34 -40.65
N GLU A 446 -21.87 9.66 -40.64
CA GLU A 446 -21.72 8.20 -40.52
C GLU A 446 -21.50 7.76 -39.05
N ASN A 447 -22.22 8.38 -38.11
CA ASN A 447 -22.11 8.14 -36.67
C ASN A 447 -22.84 6.88 -36.21
N VAL A 448 -23.68 6.28 -37.07
CA VAL A 448 -24.36 5.02 -36.82
C VAL A 448 -23.96 3.99 -37.88
N ALA A 449 -23.52 2.81 -37.44
CA ALA A 449 -23.13 1.70 -38.30
C ALA A 449 -23.81 0.39 -37.89
N LEU A 450 -24.34 -0.34 -38.88
CA LEU A 450 -24.69 -1.74 -38.72
C LEU A 450 -23.44 -2.59 -38.97
N LEU A 451 -23.11 -3.51 -38.06
CA LEU A 451 -21.98 -4.41 -38.21
C LEU A 451 -22.46 -5.83 -38.53
N THR A 452 -22.14 -6.33 -39.72
CA THR A 452 -22.46 -7.70 -40.13
C THR A 452 -21.20 -8.54 -40.31
N GLY A 453 -21.37 -9.86 -40.42
CA GLY A 453 -20.27 -10.76 -40.71
C GLY A 453 -20.25 -12.06 -39.94
N ALA A 454 -19.20 -12.84 -40.15
CA ALA A 454 -19.05 -14.20 -39.63
C ALA A 454 -19.14 -14.25 -38.09
N ASN A 455 -19.77 -15.32 -37.58
CA ASN A 455 -19.75 -15.63 -36.15
C ASN A 455 -18.33 -16.03 -35.75
N SER A 456 -17.85 -15.52 -34.61
CA SER A 456 -16.43 -15.59 -34.19
C SER A 456 -15.46 -14.71 -35.00
N GLY A 457 -15.97 -13.75 -35.78
CA GLY A 457 -15.14 -12.78 -36.51
C GLY A 457 -14.62 -11.60 -35.68
N GLY A 458 -14.95 -11.53 -34.38
CA GLY A 458 -14.52 -10.44 -33.49
C GLY A 458 -15.47 -9.25 -33.38
N LYS A 459 -16.73 -9.37 -33.83
CA LYS A 459 -17.76 -8.30 -33.74
C LYS A 459 -17.97 -7.81 -32.31
N THR A 460 -18.24 -8.72 -31.36
CA THR A 460 -18.38 -8.41 -29.93
C THR A 460 -17.10 -7.79 -29.36
N THR A 461 -15.93 -8.34 -29.70
CA THR A 461 -14.62 -7.83 -29.26
C THR A 461 -14.37 -6.41 -29.76
N LEU A 462 -14.82 -6.06 -30.97
CA LEU A 462 -14.76 -4.69 -31.48
C LEU A 462 -15.64 -3.75 -30.64
N LEU A 463 -16.87 -4.15 -30.29
CA LEU A 463 -17.72 -3.35 -29.40
C LEU A 463 -17.06 -3.14 -28.03
N GLU A 464 -16.52 -4.21 -27.43
CA GLU A 464 -15.78 -4.13 -26.16
C GLU A 464 -14.56 -3.20 -26.28
N THR A 465 -13.84 -3.23 -27.40
CA THR A 465 -12.69 -2.34 -27.67
C THR A 465 -13.12 -0.88 -27.78
N LEU A 466 -14.24 -0.59 -28.46
CA LEU A 466 -14.84 0.75 -28.51
C LEU A 466 -15.20 1.27 -27.12
N ALA A 467 -15.85 0.43 -26.31
CA ALA A 467 -16.18 0.78 -24.92
C ALA A 467 -14.93 1.03 -24.08
N GLN A 468 -13.91 0.18 -24.17
CA GLN A 468 -12.64 0.35 -23.46
C GLN A 468 -11.98 1.68 -23.81
N ILE A 469 -11.84 1.99 -25.10
CA ILE A 469 -11.24 3.26 -25.57
C ILE A 469 -12.03 4.45 -25.04
N SER A 470 -13.36 4.43 -25.12
CA SER A 470 -14.23 5.50 -24.62
C SER A 470 -14.08 5.73 -23.12
N ILE A 471 -14.14 4.66 -22.33
CA ILE A 471 -14.06 4.71 -20.86
C ILE A 471 -12.68 5.19 -20.43
N MET A 472 -11.61 4.59 -20.97
CA MET A 472 -10.24 4.92 -20.62
C MET A 472 -9.89 6.36 -20.98
N ALA A 473 -10.28 6.84 -22.17
CA ALA A 473 -10.04 8.22 -22.58
C ALA A 473 -10.72 9.21 -21.62
N GLN A 474 -11.98 8.97 -21.23
CA GLN A 474 -12.70 9.83 -20.29
C GLN A 474 -12.22 9.71 -18.83
N MET A 475 -11.49 8.66 -18.48
CA MET A 475 -10.76 8.55 -17.20
C MET A 475 -9.41 9.29 -17.22
N GLY A 476 -8.99 9.84 -18.38
CA GLY A 476 -7.66 10.40 -18.56
C GLY A 476 -6.56 9.34 -18.60
N LEU A 477 -6.88 8.13 -19.07
CA LEU A 477 -5.93 7.04 -19.25
C LEU A 477 -5.52 6.91 -20.73
N PRO A 478 -4.27 6.51 -21.02
CA PRO A 478 -3.88 6.13 -22.38
C PRO A 478 -4.64 4.86 -22.80
N VAL A 479 -4.87 4.68 -24.10
CA VAL A 479 -5.72 3.62 -24.66
C VAL A 479 -4.91 2.57 -25.40
N CYS A 480 -5.48 1.38 -25.58
CA CYS A 480 -4.83 0.28 -26.31
C CYS A 480 -5.04 0.40 -27.83
N ALA A 481 -4.47 1.46 -28.40
CA ALA A 481 -4.44 1.74 -29.83
C ALA A 481 -3.12 2.44 -30.19
N GLU A 482 -2.70 2.40 -31.45
CA GLU A 482 -1.53 3.15 -31.92
C GLU A 482 -1.85 4.64 -32.03
N GLU A 483 -3.04 4.95 -32.56
CA GLU A 483 -3.59 6.30 -32.65
C GLU A 483 -5.07 6.23 -32.26
N ALA A 484 -5.57 7.22 -31.52
CA ALA A 484 -6.99 7.33 -31.23
C ALA A 484 -7.40 8.80 -31.14
N THR A 485 -8.54 9.14 -31.73
CA THR A 485 -9.28 10.38 -31.47
C THR A 485 -10.62 10.00 -30.85
N VAL A 486 -10.95 10.58 -29.70
CA VAL A 486 -12.16 10.23 -28.95
C VAL A 486 -12.97 11.49 -28.69
N LYS A 487 -14.20 11.52 -29.21
CA LYS A 487 -15.22 12.49 -28.81
C LYS A 487 -15.82 12.06 -27.48
N LEU A 488 -15.88 13.01 -26.54
CA LEU A 488 -16.51 12.80 -25.25
C LEU A 488 -18.01 12.53 -25.42
N VAL A 489 -18.51 11.58 -24.64
CA VAL A 489 -19.94 11.27 -24.54
C VAL A 489 -20.36 11.36 -23.08
N ASP A 490 -21.60 11.74 -22.85
CA ASP A 490 -22.18 11.82 -21.51
C ASP A 490 -22.54 10.42 -21.00
N GLU A 491 -22.89 9.50 -21.91
CA GLU A 491 -23.46 8.20 -21.56
C GLU A 491 -22.94 7.08 -22.47
N VAL A 492 -22.53 5.95 -21.87
CA VAL A 492 -22.13 4.75 -22.62
C VAL A 492 -23.08 3.61 -22.31
N TYR A 493 -23.63 3.02 -23.37
CA TYR A 493 -24.54 1.88 -23.34
C TYR A 493 -23.94 0.70 -24.07
N PHE A 494 -23.92 -0.46 -23.43
CA PHE A 494 -23.61 -1.73 -24.09
C PHE A 494 -24.64 -2.79 -23.70
N PHE A 495 -25.41 -3.25 -24.68
CA PHE A 495 -26.37 -4.34 -24.55
C PHE A 495 -25.87 -5.61 -25.26
N SER A 496 -25.81 -6.73 -24.54
CA SER A 496 -25.37 -8.04 -25.05
C SER A 496 -26.40 -9.16 -24.80
N LYS A 497 -26.21 -10.32 -25.45
CA LYS A 497 -27.11 -11.49 -25.57
C LYS A 497 -27.71 -12.12 -24.30
N LYS A 498 -27.49 -11.59 -23.10
CA LYS A 498 -27.84 -12.26 -21.82
C LYS A 498 -29.32 -12.20 -21.40
N ARG A 499 -30.26 -11.81 -22.27
CA ARG A 499 -31.69 -11.91 -21.96
C ARG A 499 -32.44 -12.67 -23.05
N SER A 500 -32.95 -13.85 -22.70
CA SER A 500 -34.02 -14.51 -23.44
C SER A 500 -35.27 -13.64 -23.36
N LEU A 501 -35.74 -13.18 -24.52
CA LEU A 501 -36.90 -12.31 -24.63
C LEU A 501 -38.15 -13.19 -24.94
N ASP A 502 -39.04 -13.41 -23.96
CA ASP A 502 -40.35 -14.10 -24.11
C ASP A 502 -41.41 -13.16 -24.73
N ALA A 503 -42.73 -13.43 -24.76
CA ALA A 503 -43.72 -12.50 -25.36
C ALA A 503 -43.72 -11.06 -24.79
N GLY A 504 -43.15 -10.83 -23.59
CA GLY A 504 -42.78 -9.50 -23.06
C GLY A 504 -41.48 -8.91 -23.65
N ALA A 505 -40.91 -9.56 -24.67
CA ALA A 505 -39.68 -9.27 -25.40
C ALA A 505 -39.66 -7.87 -25.93
N PHE A 506 -40.77 -7.53 -26.57
CA PHE A 506 -40.96 -6.31 -27.30
C PHE A 506 -41.13 -5.13 -26.35
N GLU A 507 -41.94 -5.29 -25.31
CA GLU A 507 -42.08 -4.30 -24.24
C GLU A 507 -40.76 -4.12 -23.48
N SER A 508 -40.06 -5.21 -23.17
CA SER A 508 -38.73 -5.19 -22.56
C SER A 508 -37.69 -4.49 -23.45
N PHE A 509 -37.73 -4.74 -24.77
CA PHE A 509 -36.90 -4.06 -25.76
C PHE A 509 -37.15 -2.55 -25.75
N LEU A 510 -38.42 -2.13 -25.87
CA LEU A 510 -38.77 -0.71 -25.78
C LEU A 510 -38.35 -0.09 -24.45
N ASN A 511 -38.64 -0.72 -23.32
CA ASN A 511 -38.24 -0.21 -22.00
C ASN A 511 -36.72 -0.12 -21.83
N THR A 512 -35.95 -0.93 -22.56
CA THR A 512 -34.48 -0.91 -22.54
C THR A 512 -33.92 0.23 -23.39
N PHE A 513 -34.51 0.51 -24.56
CA PHE A 513 -33.98 1.49 -25.52
C PHE A 513 -34.62 2.89 -25.43
N MET A 514 -35.85 3.00 -24.93
CA MET A 514 -36.51 4.29 -24.73
C MET A 514 -35.68 5.27 -23.88
N PRO A 515 -35.06 4.85 -22.75
CA PRO A 515 -34.19 5.76 -21.98
C PRO A 515 -33.03 6.34 -22.79
N VAL A 516 -32.51 5.60 -23.78
CA VAL A 516 -31.39 6.02 -24.63
C VAL A 516 -31.80 7.17 -25.58
N VAL A 517 -33.05 7.22 -26.01
CA VAL A 517 -33.54 8.22 -26.98
C VAL A 517 -34.30 9.39 -26.34
N ILE A 518 -34.67 9.30 -25.05
CA ILE A 518 -35.44 10.34 -24.36
C ILE A 518 -34.56 11.54 -23.96
N THR A 519 -33.29 11.31 -23.65
CA THR A 519 -32.37 12.36 -23.18
C THR A 519 -31.63 13.00 -24.34
N ASP A 520 -31.48 14.32 -24.33
CA ASP A 520 -30.67 15.08 -25.29
C ASP A 520 -29.21 15.17 -24.82
N THR A 521 -28.58 14.00 -24.69
CA THR A 521 -27.18 13.82 -24.26
C THR A 521 -26.39 13.11 -25.35
N HIS A 522 -25.07 13.30 -25.38
CA HIS A 522 -24.18 12.62 -26.32
C HIS A 522 -23.92 11.19 -25.83
N LYS A 523 -24.16 10.19 -26.68
CA LYS A 523 -24.12 8.78 -26.27
C LYS A 523 -23.19 7.95 -27.14
N LEU A 524 -22.61 6.91 -26.57
CA LEU A 524 -22.06 5.77 -27.32
C LEU A 524 -22.93 4.54 -27.07
N VAL A 525 -23.57 4.02 -28.11
CA VAL A 525 -24.52 2.91 -28.03
C VAL A 525 -23.97 1.69 -28.78
N LEU A 526 -23.71 0.61 -28.05
CA LEU A 526 -23.14 -0.63 -28.58
C LEU A 526 -24.15 -1.77 -28.40
N LEU A 527 -24.66 -2.32 -29.50
CA LEU A 527 -25.69 -3.36 -29.49
C LEU A 527 -25.13 -4.64 -30.09
N ASP A 528 -25.17 -5.73 -29.33
CA ASP A 528 -24.70 -7.04 -29.78
C ASP A 528 -25.86 -8.05 -29.93
N GLU A 529 -26.22 -8.33 -31.19
CA GLU A 529 -27.12 -9.42 -31.63
C GLU A 529 -28.47 -9.48 -30.89
N LEU A 530 -29.37 -8.53 -31.20
CA LEU A 530 -30.72 -8.32 -30.61
C LEU A 530 -31.78 -9.39 -30.96
N GLU A 531 -31.37 -10.62 -31.27
CA GLU A 531 -32.11 -11.60 -32.08
C GLU A 531 -33.19 -12.40 -31.34
N ALA A 532 -33.51 -12.06 -30.09
CA ALA A 532 -34.51 -12.78 -29.33
C ALA A 532 -35.96 -12.30 -29.58
N ILE A 533 -36.22 -11.51 -30.64
CA ILE A 533 -37.56 -10.97 -30.93
C ILE A 533 -38.33 -11.88 -31.90
N THR A 534 -39.49 -12.36 -31.48
CA THR A 534 -40.35 -13.28 -32.26
C THR A 534 -41.08 -12.59 -33.43
N GLU A 535 -41.30 -11.28 -33.37
CA GLU A 535 -41.93 -10.47 -34.42
C GLU A 535 -40.88 -9.70 -35.25
N LEU A 536 -40.28 -10.39 -36.22
CA LEU A 536 -39.16 -9.86 -37.02
C LEU A 536 -39.47 -8.50 -37.68
N GLU A 537 -40.62 -8.36 -38.35
CA GLU A 537 -40.94 -7.11 -39.08
C GLU A 537 -41.12 -5.91 -38.13
N ALA A 538 -41.73 -6.13 -36.96
CA ALA A 538 -41.89 -5.09 -35.94
C ALA A 538 -40.52 -4.68 -35.37
N ALA A 539 -39.65 -5.66 -35.10
CA ALA A 539 -38.28 -5.41 -34.63
C ALA A 539 -37.47 -4.58 -35.62
N VAL A 540 -37.52 -4.92 -36.92
CA VAL A 540 -36.83 -4.17 -37.98
C VAL A 540 -37.26 -2.71 -37.98
N LYS A 541 -38.57 -2.43 -37.95
CA LYS A 541 -39.11 -1.06 -37.98
C LYS A 541 -38.66 -0.24 -36.77
N ILE A 542 -38.63 -0.84 -35.59
CA ILE A 542 -38.20 -0.14 -34.37
C ILE A 542 -36.71 0.15 -34.40
N ILE A 543 -35.89 -0.84 -34.77
CA ILE A 543 -34.45 -0.62 -34.90
C ILE A 543 -34.17 0.48 -35.93
N ALA A 544 -34.90 0.50 -37.05
CA ALA A 544 -34.77 1.57 -38.04
C ALA A 544 -35.15 2.95 -37.46
N SER A 545 -36.26 3.06 -36.72
CA SER A 545 -36.66 4.30 -36.03
C SER A 545 -35.66 4.73 -34.95
N PHE A 546 -35.10 3.78 -34.20
CA PHE A 546 -34.05 4.05 -33.22
C PHE A 546 -32.76 4.58 -33.88
N ILE A 547 -32.35 3.97 -34.99
CA ILE A 547 -31.22 4.43 -35.80
C ILE A 547 -31.47 5.85 -36.29
N ASP A 548 -32.67 6.15 -36.79
CA ASP A 548 -33.05 7.48 -37.29
C ASP A 548 -32.89 8.55 -36.19
N LEU A 549 -33.39 8.27 -34.99
CA LEU A 549 -33.29 9.17 -33.84
C LEU A 549 -31.84 9.44 -33.41
N ILE A 550 -30.97 8.42 -33.45
CA ILE A 550 -29.56 8.57 -33.09
C ILE A 550 -28.77 9.26 -34.21
N LYS A 551 -29.06 8.94 -35.47
CA LYS A 551 -28.35 9.45 -36.65
C LYS A 551 -28.38 10.98 -36.71
N ASP A 552 -29.51 11.58 -36.36
CA ASP A 552 -29.69 13.05 -36.33
C ASP A 552 -29.09 13.73 -35.08
N SER A 553 -28.52 12.95 -34.16
CA SER A 553 -27.87 13.45 -32.94
C SER A 553 -26.34 13.42 -33.05
N ASN A 554 -25.67 14.01 -32.06
CA ASN A 554 -24.22 13.95 -31.90
C ASN A 554 -23.72 12.63 -31.26
N SER A 555 -24.59 11.63 -31.14
CA SER A 555 -24.31 10.32 -30.55
C SER A 555 -23.81 9.31 -31.59
N TYR A 556 -23.14 8.28 -31.11
CA TYR A 556 -22.61 7.18 -31.91
C TYR A 556 -23.34 5.88 -31.62
N ALA A 557 -23.53 5.04 -32.64
CA ALA A 557 -24.03 3.69 -32.45
C ALA A 557 -23.37 2.66 -33.37
N VAL A 558 -23.04 1.50 -32.81
CA VAL A 558 -22.64 0.32 -33.57
C VAL A 558 -23.57 -0.84 -33.21
N ILE A 559 -24.25 -1.38 -34.21
CA ILE A 559 -25.31 -2.37 -34.03
C ILE A 559 -24.93 -3.64 -34.78
N VAL A 560 -24.54 -4.68 -34.03
CA VAL A 560 -24.29 -6.01 -34.59
C VAL A 560 -25.62 -6.70 -34.84
N THR A 561 -25.87 -7.11 -36.09
CA THR A 561 -27.14 -7.73 -36.46
C THR A 561 -27.02 -8.65 -37.68
N HIS A 562 -27.77 -9.74 -37.70
CA HIS A 562 -28.01 -10.53 -38.93
C HIS A 562 -29.14 -9.96 -39.81
N MET A 563 -29.83 -8.90 -39.36
CA MET A 563 -31.01 -8.31 -40.02
C MET A 563 -30.71 -7.07 -40.85
N ALA A 564 -29.43 -6.76 -41.12
CA ALA A 564 -29.06 -5.50 -41.79
C ALA A 564 -29.77 -5.29 -43.12
N HIS A 565 -29.90 -6.34 -43.94
CA HIS A 565 -30.63 -6.26 -45.22
C HIS A 565 -32.10 -5.85 -45.05
N GLU A 566 -32.76 -6.29 -43.97
CA GLU A 566 -34.16 -5.93 -43.71
C GLU A 566 -34.27 -4.49 -43.18
N ILE A 567 -33.34 -4.06 -42.32
CA ILE A 567 -33.29 -2.68 -41.78
C ILE A 567 -33.05 -1.67 -42.90
N MET A 568 -32.15 -1.97 -43.83
CA MET A 568 -31.84 -1.10 -44.97
C MET A 568 -33.03 -0.84 -45.91
N LYS A 569 -34.11 -1.62 -45.82
CA LYS A 569 -35.35 -1.36 -46.59
C LYS A 569 -36.13 -0.17 -46.05
N TYR A 570 -35.89 0.23 -44.80
CA TYR A 570 -36.64 1.28 -44.12
C TYR A 570 -35.82 2.56 -43.90
N ILE A 571 -34.49 2.46 -43.82
CA ILE A 571 -33.60 3.59 -43.55
C ILE A 571 -32.25 3.45 -44.27
N GLU A 572 -31.69 4.59 -44.68
CA GLU A 572 -30.31 4.67 -45.17
C GLU A 572 -29.33 4.74 -43.99
N VAL A 573 -28.49 3.72 -43.83
CA VAL A 573 -27.51 3.61 -42.74
C VAL A 573 -26.24 2.94 -43.25
N ARG A 574 -25.08 3.35 -42.71
CA ARG A 574 -23.80 2.71 -43.00
C ARG A 574 -23.81 1.27 -42.53
N VAL A 575 -23.28 0.37 -43.36
CA VAL A 575 -23.12 -1.05 -43.02
C VAL A 575 -21.68 -1.45 -43.19
N ASP A 576 -21.10 -2.01 -42.15
CA ASP A 576 -19.73 -2.49 -42.13
C ASP A 576 -19.70 -4.01 -41.99
N GLY A 577 -18.68 -4.64 -42.57
CA GLY A 577 -18.66 -6.09 -42.73
C GLY A 577 -17.33 -6.73 -42.35
N ILE A 578 -17.39 -7.80 -41.54
CA ILE A 578 -16.27 -8.69 -41.24
C ILE A 578 -16.48 -10.05 -41.91
N GLU A 579 -15.67 -10.38 -42.92
CA GLU A 579 -15.78 -11.66 -43.64
C GLU A 579 -14.60 -12.60 -43.40
N ALA A 580 -14.92 -13.89 -43.31
CA ALA A 580 -13.94 -14.95 -43.38
C ALA A 580 -13.48 -15.14 -44.83
N LYS A 581 -12.16 -15.17 -45.05
CA LYS A 581 -11.53 -15.43 -46.35
C LYS A 581 -11.44 -16.92 -46.68
N GLY A 582 -11.49 -17.80 -45.69
CA GLY A 582 -11.38 -19.25 -45.88
C GLY A 582 -10.97 -20.00 -44.61
N LEU A 583 -10.38 -21.18 -44.78
CA LEU A 583 -9.78 -21.98 -43.70
C LEU A 583 -8.27 -22.11 -43.94
N ASP A 584 -7.47 -22.12 -42.87
CA ASP A 584 -6.03 -22.41 -42.92
C ASP A 584 -5.74 -23.92 -43.01
N ASP A 585 -4.46 -24.29 -43.05
CA ASP A 585 -4.00 -25.69 -43.13
C ASP A 585 -4.41 -26.53 -41.91
N ASN A 586 -4.74 -25.88 -40.79
CA ASN A 586 -5.24 -26.51 -39.56
C ASN A 586 -6.78 -26.42 -39.44
N TYR A 587 -7.45 -26.05 -40.54
CA TYR A 587 -8.89 -25.87 -40.65
C TYR A 587 -9.48 -24.80 -39.71
N ASN A 588 -8.69 -23.80 -39.30
CA ASN A 588 -9.19 -22.65 -38.57
C ASN A 588 -9.66 -21.55 -39.53
N LEU A 589 -10.67 -20.79 -39.12
CA LEU A 589 -11.19 -19.66 -39.90
C LEU A 589 -10.13 -18.57 -40.07
N ILE A 590 -9.82 -18.24 -41.33
CA ILE A 590 -9.03 -17.07 -41.70
C ILE A 590 -9.99 -15.89 -41.79
N VAL A 591 -9.98 -15.02 -40.79
CA VAL A 591 -10.83 -13.83 -40.75
C VAL A 591 -9.96 -12.59 -40.72
N ASP A 592 -10.26 -11.65 -41.61
CA ASP A 592 -9.75 -10.29 -41.52
C ASP A 592 -10.69 -9.52 -40.60
N ARG A 593 -10.25 -9.29 -39.36
CA ARG A 593 -11.09 -8.77 -38.27
C ARG A 593 -11.29 -7.26 -38.35
N THR A 594 -10.57 -6.56 -39.22
CA THR A 594 -10.81 -5.14 -39.49
C THR A 594 -12.08 -4.99 -40.33
N PRO A 595 -13.13 -4.31 -39.85
CA PRO A 595 -14.36 -4.16 -40.61
C PRO A 595 -14.11 -3.42 -41.91
N ARG A 596 -14.68 -3.93 -43.00
CA ARG A 596 -14.76 -3.22 -44.28
C ARG A 596 -15.93 -2.27 -44.23
N MET A 597 -15.65 -0.98 -44.44
CA MET A 597 -16.71 0.04 -44.38
C MET A 597 -17.58 0.01 -45.61
N ASN A 598 -18.87 0.33 -45.45
CA ASN A 598 -19.87 0.35 -46.53
C ASN A 598 -19.93 -1.00 -47.28
N TYR A 599 -19.77 -2.10 -46.55
CA TYR A 599 -19.75 -3.45 -47.09
C TYR A 599 -20.64 -4.39 -46.26
N LEU A 600 -21.70 -4.89 -46.89
CA LEU A 600 -22.57 -5.90 -46.29
C LEU A 600 -21.91 -7.28 -46.36
N ALA A 601 -21.24 -7.68 -45.27
CA ALA A 601 -20.65 -9.00 -45.14
C ALA A 601 -21.73 -10.09 -45.04
N LYS A 602 -21.50 -11.21 -45.72
CA LYS A 602 -22.34 -12.41 -45.61
C LYS A 602 -21.89 -13.26 -44.42
N SER A 603 -22.86 -13.89 -43.76
CA SER A 603 -22.53 -14.98 -42.82
C SER A 603 -21.89 -16.12 -43.61
N THR A 604 -20.91 -16.80 -43.02
CA THR A 604 -20.22 -17.96 -43.62
C THR A 604 -20.55 -19.28 -42.91
N PRO A 605 -21.82 -19.73 -42.82
CA PRO A 605 -22.17 -21.01 -42.21
C PRO A 605 -21.47 -22.19 -42.89
N GLU A 606 -21.30 -22.12 -44.21
CA GLU A 606 -20.62 -23.16 -44.98
C GLU A 606 -19.18 -23.38 -44.51
N LEU A 607 -18.41 -22.30 -44.26
CA LEU A 607 -17.04 -22.41 -43.77
C LEU A 607 -16.97 -23.01 -42.36
N ILE A 608 -17.95 -22.68 -41.50
CA ILE A 608 -18.07 -23.28 -40.16
C ILE A 608 -18.38 -24.77 -40.28
N LEU A 609 -19.33 -25.14 -41.13
CA LEU A 609 -19.67 -26.54 -41.43
C LEU A 609 -18.47 -27.31 -41.99
N ARG A 610 -17.70 -26.70 -42.90
CA ARG A 610 -16.44 -27.28 -43.43
C ARG A 610 -15.40 -27.48 -42.34
N MET A 611 -15.22 -26.51 -41.44
CA MET A 611 -14.32 -26.64 -40.28
C MET A 611 -14.76 -27.79 -39.37
N ILE A 612 -16.03 -27.84 -38.98
CA ILE A 612 -16.58 -28.89 -38.10
C ILE A 612 -16.46 -30.26 -38.78
N TYR A 613 -16.76 -30.35 -40.08
CA TYR A 613 -16.60 -31.58 -40.86
C TYR A 613 -15.14 -32.07 -40.85
N GLN A 614 -14.17 -31.19 -41.09
CA GLN A 614 -12.76 -31.57 -41.13
C GLN A 614 -12.24 -32.04 -39.77
N LYS A 615 -12.71 -31.42 -38.68
CA LYS A 615 -12.37 -31.77 -37.28
C LYS A 615 -13.17 -32.94 -36.70
N SER A 616 -14.19 -33.44 -37.41
CA SER A 616 -15.03 -34.55 -36.96
C SER A 616 -14.56 -35.89 -37.53
N ASP A 617 -14.90 -36.97 -36.81
CA ASP A 617 -14.60 -38.36 -37.20
C ASP A 617 -15.85 -39.25 -37.17
N GLY A 618 -15.77 -40.40 -37.87
CA GLY A 618 -16.81 -41.43 -37.90
C GLY A 618 -18.18 -40.91 -38.36
N LYS A 619 -19.26 -41.37 -37.71
CA LYS A 619 -20.65 -41.03 -38.10
C LYS A 619 -20.95 -39.53 -38.10
N MET A 620 -20.30 -38.74 -37.24
CA MET A 620 -20.49 -37.29 -37.24
C MET A 620 -19.92 -36.65 -38.50
N LYS A 621 -18.75 -37.11 -38.97
CA LYS A 621 -18.15 -36.65 -40.22
C LYS A 621 -19.07 -36.94 -41.41
N ASP A 622 -19.66 -38.13 -41.46
CA ASP A 622 -20.59 -38.51 -42.53
C ASP A 622 -21.84 -37.60 -42.54
N ILE A 623 -22.41 -37.31 -41.36
CA ILE A 623 -23.57 -36.41 -41.22
C ILE A 623 -23.22 -34.98 -41.66
N TYR A 624 -22.10 -34.42 -41.20
CA TYR A 624 -21.69 -33.07 -41.59
C TYR A 624 -21.37 -32.99 -43.09
N GLY A 625 -20.82 -34.04 -43.68
CA GLY A 625 -20.60 -34.15 -45.14
C GLY A 625 -21.91 -34.09 -45.92
N GLN A 626 -22.93 -34.84 -45.50
CA GLN A 626 -24.27 -34.80 -46.12
C GLN A 626 -24.96 -33.44 -45.99
N ILE A 627 -24.71 -32.71 -44.90
CA ILE A 627 -25.24 -31.35 -44.72
C ILE A 627 -24.51 -30.38 -45.66
N LEU A 628 -23.19 -30.50 -45.81
CA LEU A 628 -22.38 -29.67 -46.71
C LEU A 628 -22.78 -29.80 -48.18
N GLU A 629 -23.21 -30.99 -48.64
CA GLU A 629 -23.70 -31.19 -50.01
C GLU A 629 -25.00 -30.40 -50.33
N LYS A 630 -25.68 -29.85 -49.31
CA LYS A 630 -26.93 -29.10 -49.46
C LYS A 630 -26.77 -27.58 -49.41
N PHE A 631 -25.58 -27.09 -49.05
CA PHE A 631 -25.20 -25.67 -49.12
C PHE A 631 -24.64 -25.36 -50.50
#